data_AF-A0A7R9Y9B7-F1
#
_entry.id   AF-A0A7R9Y9B7-F1
#
_cell.length_a   1.000
_cell.length_b   1.000
_cell.length_c   1.000
_cell.angle_alpha   90.00
_cell.angle_beta   90.00
_cell.angle_gamma   90.00
#
_symmetry.space_group_name_H-M   'P 1'
#
loop_
_entity.id
_entity.type
_entity.pdbx_description
1 polymer ?
#
loop_
_entity_poly.entity_id
_entity_poly.type
_entity_poly.pdbx_seq_one_letter_code
_entity_poly.pdbx_strand_id
1 'polypeptide(L)'
;KLAEPGRDREFLVLESGVRFHSIRFELDKNPMPSGFSMKLRKHLRTKRFEDLRQLGTDRVVILSFGVGESRNHVILEMYSQGNIVLTGPDYTILALLRVHDYDSGASARVGAVYPLADATTVALHAPLVEKSTLEQQQQQ
;
A
#
# COMPACT_ATOMS: atom_id res chain seq x y z
N LYS A 1 -12.30 12.25 4.72
CA LYS A 1 -12.61 12.25 3.27
C LYS A 1 -11.75 13.36 2.66
N LEU A 2 -10.71 13.06 1.87
CA LEU A 2 -9.69 14.05 1.44
C LEU A 2 -10.19 15.11 0.43
N ALA A 3 -11.50 15.26 0.27
CA ALA A 3 -12.10 16.31 -0.55
C ALA A 3 -13.03 17.12 0.34
N GLU A 4 -12.48 18.14 0.98
CA GLU A 4 -13.26 19.21 1.60
C GLU A 4 -13.67 20.20 0.50
N PRO A 5 -14.93 20.68 0.49
CA PRO A 5 -15.35 21.74 -0.42
C PRO A 5 -14.44 22.96 -0.24
N GLY A 6 -13.72 23.35 -1.30
CA GLY A 6 -12.77 24.46 -1.27
C GLY A 6 -11.29 24.07 -1.18
N ARG A 7 -10.96 22.78 -1.01
CA ARG A 7 -9.57 22.29 -1.08
C ARG A 7 -9.23 21.86 -2.50
N ASP A 8 -8.15 22.42 -3.04
CA ASP A 8 -7.63 22.03 -4.36
C ASP A 8 -7.33 20.54 -4.41
N ARG A 9 -7.59 19.92 -5.57
CA ARG A 9 -7.23 18.52 -5.81
C ARG A 9 -5.72 18.40 -5.77
N GLU A 10 -5.23 17.54 -4.89
CA GLU A 10 -3.82 17.19 -4.79
C GLU A 10 -3.60 15.86 -5.51
N PHE A 11 -2.61 15.81 -6.40
CA PHE A 11 -2.23 14.60 -7.10
C PHE A 11 -1.02 13.98 -6.42
N LEU A 12 -1.06 12.67 -6.20
CA LEU A 12 0.09 11.91 -5.69
C LEU A 12 0.82 11.27 -6.87
N VAL A 13 2.09 11.64 -7.05
CA VAL A 13 2.97 11.02 -8.04
C VAL A 13 3.68 9.85 -7.39
N LEU A 14 3.64 8.69 -8.04
CA LEU A 14 4.27 7.45 -7.59
C LEU A 14 5.30 7.02 -8.64
N GLU A 15 6.58 7.17 -8.32
CA GLU A 15 7.69 6.71 -9.15
C GLU A 15 8.34 5.50 -8.47
N SER A 16 8.09 4.31 -9.02
CA SER A 16 8.65 3.05 -8.53
C SER A 16 10.16 3.14 -8.33
N GLY A 17 10.66 2.81 -7.14
CA GLY A 17 12.09 2.80 -6.84
C GLY A 17 12.74 4.17 -6.61
N VAL A 18 12.03 5.27 -6.85
CA VAL A 18 12.62 6.62 -6.82
C VAL A 18 12.01 7.48 -5.72
N ARG A 19 10.71 7.79 -5.83
CA ARG A 19 10.04 8.75 -4.93
C ARG A 19 8.53 8.65 -5.03
N PHE A 20 7.86 9.18 -4.01
CA PHE A 20 6.48 9.60 -4.12
C PHE A 20 6.34 10.99 -3.49
N HIS A 21 5.54 11.85 -4.11
CA HIS A 21 5.31 13.20 -3.61
C HIS A 21 4.00 13.75 -4.16
N SER A 22 3.45 14.75 -3.50
CA SER A 22 2.26 15.43 -3.99
C SER A 22 2.61 16.58 -4.94
N ILE A 23 1.68 16.88 -5.83
CA ILE A 23 1.70 18.05 -6.72
C ILE A 23 0.29 18.66 -6.77
N ARG A 24 0.21 19.95 -7.12
CA ARG A 24 -1.05 20.71 -7.21
C ARG A 24 -1.45 21.09 -8.65
N PHE A 25 -0.64 20.68 -9.63
CA PHE A 25 -0.93 20.89 -11.04
C PHE A 25 -1.34 19.57 -11.69
N GLU A 26 -2.08 19.65 -12.80
CA GLU A 26 -2.45 18.46 -13.56
C GLU A 26 -1.26 17.92 -14.36
N LEU A 27 -1.13 16.60 -14.37
CA LEU A 27 -0.20 15.89 -15.25
C LEU A 27 -0.90 15.55 -16.56
N ASP A 28 -0.16 15.66 -17.67
CA ASP A 28 -0.59 15.13 -18.96
C ASP A 28 -0.79 13.61 -18.86
N LYS A 29 -2.00 13.18 -19.18
CA LYS A 29 -2.40 11.78 -19.06
C LYS A 29 -2.11 11.09 -20.40
N ASN A 30 -1.38 9.99 -20.37
CA ASN A 30 -1.30 9.11 -21.52
C ASN A 30 -2.72 8.60 -21.87
N PRO A 31 -3.22 8.82 -23.11
CA PRO A 31 -4.56 8.40 -23.51
C PRO A 31 -4.75 6.88 -23.44
N MET A 32 -3.67 6.09 -23.52
CA MET A 32 -3.71 4.64 -23.45
C MET A 32 -3.21 4.15 -22.08
N PRO A 33 -4.11 3.76 -21.16
CA PRO A 33 -3.70 3.29 -19.85
C PRO A 33 -3.10 1.88 -19.89
N SER A 34 -2.06 1.65 -19.09
CA SER A 34 -1.51 0.30 -18.91
C SER A 34 -2.50 -0.63 -18.22
N GLY A 35 -2.33 -1.96 -18.39
CA GLY A 35 -3.15 -2.96 -17.69
C GLY A 35 -3.08 -2.82 -16.16
N PHE A 36 -1.90 -2.48 -15.62
CA PHE A 36 -1.71 -2.15 -14.21
C PHE A 36 -2.52 -0.91 -13.80
N SER A 37 -2.44 0.17 -14.59
CA SER A 37 -3.22 1.39 -14.35
C SER A 37 -4.74 1.12 -14.39
N MET A 38 -5.20 0.22 -15.24
CA MET A 38 -6.60 -0.20 -15.29
C MET A 38 -7.03 -0.98 -14.05
N LYS A 39 -6.16 -1.84 -13.51
CA LYS A 39 -6.40 -2.51 -12.22
C LYS A 39 -6.50 -1.50 -11.07
N LEU A 40 -5.58 -0.54 -10.99
CA LEU A 40 -5.70 0.55 -9.99
C LEU A 40 -7.02 1.29 -10.10
N ARG A 41 -7.45 1.68 -11.32
CA ARG A 41 -8.75 2.33 -11.52
C ARG A 41 -9.92 1.45 -11.07
N LYS A 42 -9.90 0.17 -11.42
CA LYS A 42 -10.96 -0.79 -11.03
C LYS A 42 -11.08 -0.92 -9.52
N HIS A 43 -9.97 -0.98 -8.80
CA HIS A 43 -9.95 -1.31 -7.37
C HIS A 43 -10.00 -0.07 -6.46
N LEU A 44 -9.50 1.08 -6.89
CA LEU A 44 -9.27 2.24 -6.00
C LEU A 44 -10.16 3.45 -6.30
N ARG A 45 -10.69 3.61 -7.52
CA ARG A 45 -11.35 4.86 -7.98
C ARG A 45 -12.48 5.33 -7.06
N THR A 46 -13.25 4.41 -6.50
CA THR A 46 -14.41 4.71 -5.64
C THR A 46 -14.07 4.61 -4.14
N LYS A 47 -12.84 4.23 -3.79
CA LYS A 47 -12.44 3.98 -2.42
C LYS A 47 -11.80 5.22 -1.83
N ARG A 48 -12.15 5.48 -0.57
CA ARG A 48 -11.51 6.53 0.21
C ARG A 48 -10.14 6.03 0.67
N PHE A 49 -9.15 6.91 0.62
CA PHE A 49 -7.87 6.70 1.29
C PHE A 49 -8.06 6.74 2.81
N GLU A 50 -7.59 5.71 3.50
CA GLU A 50 -7.80 5.51 4.93
C GLU A 50 -6.51 5.61 5.75
N ASP A 51 -5.38 5.10 5.24
CA ASP A 51 -4.14 4.98 6.01
C ASP A 51 -2.90 5.03 5.10
N LEU A 52 -1.83 5.66 5.59
CA LEU A 52 -0.48 5.59 5.03
C LEU A 52 0.45 5.23 6.17
N ARG A 53 1.20 4.14 5.97
CA ARG A 53 2.20 3.70 6.93
C ARG A 53 3.46 3.22 6.23
N GLN A 54 4.60 3.49 6.86
CA GLN A 54 5.86 2.86 6.51
C GLN A 54 5.97 1.51 7.20
N LEU A 55 6.50 0.51 6.49
CA LEU A 55 6.83 -0.77 7.10
C LEU A 55 8.27 -0.74 7.64
N GLY A 56 8.41 -0.90 8.95
CA GLY A 56 9.71 -0.95 9.62
C GLY A 56 10.56 0.30 9.34
N THR A 57 11.87 0.10 9.26
CA THR A 57 12.84 1.15 8.86
C THR A 57 13.14 1.14 7.36
N ASP A 58 12.57 0.19 6.62
CA ASP A 58 12.84 0.01 5.21
C ASP A 58 12.08 1.01 4.36
N ARG A 59 12.49 1.13 3.10
CA ARG A 59 11.90 2.03 2.12
C ARG A 59 10.64 1.42 1.50
N VAL A 60 9.72 0.93 2.35
CA VAL A 60 8.45 0.33 1.94
C VAL A 60 7.28 1.08 2.58
N VAL A 61 6.35 1.55 1.75
CA VAL A 61 5.17 2.31 2.18
C VAL A 61 3.90 1.61 1.74
N ILE A 62 2.93 1.49 2.63
CA ILE A 62 1.59 0.97 2.35
C ILE A 62 0.58 2.11 2.39
N LEU A 63 -0.13 2.29 1.28
CA LEU A 63 -1.32 3.12 1.17
C LEU A 63 -2.56 2.22 1.21
N SER A 64 -3.47 2.46 2.15
CA SER A 64 -4.70 1.69 2.29
C SER A 64 -5.91 2.48 1.81
N PHE A 65 -6.79 1.80 1.07
CA PHE A 65 -8.02 2.37 0.53
C PHE A 65 -9.21 1.48 0.87
N GLY A 66 -10.30 2.08 1.38
CA GLY A 66 -11.48 1.36 1.84
C GLY A 66 -11.28 0.62 3.15
N VAL A 67 -12.32 -0.09 3.59
CA VAL A 67 -12.38 -0.78 4.89
C VAL A 67 -12.99 -2.18 4.73
N GLY A 68 -12.73 -3.06 5.71
CA GLY A 68 -13.23 -4.44 5.73
C GLY A 68 -12.81 -5.23 4.49
N GLU A 69 -13.73 -6.02 3.95
CA GLU A 69 -13.52 -6.87 2.76
C GLU A 69 -13.27 -6.06 1.47
N SER A 70 -13.70 -4.79 1.47
CA SER A 70 -13.44 -3.89 0.35
C SER A 70 -12.07 -3.20 0.47
N ARG A 71 -11.24 -3.52 1.45
CA ARG A 71 -9.92 -2.89 1.59
C ARG A 71 -8.98 -3.32 0.47
N ASN A 72 -8.24 -2.37 -0.06
CA ASN A 72 -7.11 -2.64 -0.95
C ASN A 72 -5.89 -1.87 -0.46
N HIS A 73 -4.71 -2.40 -0.79
CA HIS A 73 -3.45 -1.75 -0.48
C HIS A 73 -2.66 -1.48 -1.76
N VAL A 74 -1.99 -0.34 -1.80
CA VAL A 74 -0.91 -0.04 -2.74
C VAL A 74 0.38 -0.01 -1.95
N ILE A 75 1.27 -0.95 -2.25
CA ILE A 75 2.57 -1.09 -1.60
C ILE A 75 3.62 -0.53 -2.55
N LEU A 76 4.45 0.35 -2.01
CA LEU A 76 5.52 1.04 -2.70
C LEU A 76 6.85 0.52 -2.16
N GLU A 77 7.60 -0.19 -2.99
CA GLU A 77 8.98 -0.55 -2.70
C GLU A 77 9.90 0.48 -3.36
N MET A 78 10.67 1.21 -2.56
CA MET A 78 11.57 2.30 -3.01
C MET A 78 13.05 1.94 -2.83
N TYR A 79 13.37 0.65 -2.88
CA TYR A 79 14.74 0.15 -2.86
C TYR A 79 15.06 -0.60 -4.16
N SER A 80 16.34 -0.74 -4.49
CA SER A 80 16.80 -1.39 -5.71
C SER A 80 16.09 -0.80 -6.95
N GLN A 81 15.50 -1.65 -7.78
CA GLN A 81 14.73 -1.29 -8.96
C GLN A 81 13.26 -0.88 -8.65
N GLY A 82 12.85 -1.01 -7.38
CA GLY A 82 11.53 -0.66 -6.87
C GLY A 82 10.36 -1.49 -7.38
N ASN A 83 9.20 -1.31 -6.75
CA ASN A 83 7.97 -1.96 -7.19
C ASN A 83 6.74 -1.17 -6.73
N ILE A 84 5.64 -1.33 -7.47
CA ILE A 84 4.33 -0.91 -7.03
C ILE A 84 3.42 -2.12 -7.12
N VAL A 85 2.87 -2.52 -5.97
CA VAL A 85 2.07 -3.73 -5.82
C VAL A 85 0.67 -3.33 -5.34
N LEU A 86 -0.36 -3.78 -6.05
CA LEU A 86 -1.76 -3.67 -5.66
C LEU A 86 -2.19 -5.00 -5.04
N THR A 87 -2.73 -4.95 -3.82
CA THR A 87 -3.22 -6.13 -3.11
C THR A 87 -4.68 -6.01 -2.69
N GLY A 88 -5.30 -7.16 -2.42
CA GLY A 88 -6.56 -7.31 -1.70
C GLY A 88 -6.44 -7.03 -0.19
N PRO A 89 -7.53 -7.26 0.57
CA PRO A 89 -7.57 -7.02 2.02
C PRO A 89 -6.67 -7.97 2.83
N ASP A 90 -6.38 -9.14 2.28
CA ASP A 90 -5.54 -10.21 2.81
C ASP A 90 -4.10 -10.17 2.29
N TYR A 91 -3.71 -9.07 1.64
CA TYR A 91 -2.43 -8.92 0.93
C TYR A 91 -2.23 -9.87 -0.27
N THR A 92 -3.27 -10.54 -0.76
CA THR A 92 -3.19 -11.26 -2.03
C THR A 92 -2.96 -10.29 -3.17
N ILE A 93 -1.91 -10.52 -3.97
CA ILE A 93 -1.46 -9.62 -5.04
C ILE A 93 -2.44 -9.70 -6.22
N LEU A 94 -3.02 -8.55 -6.57
CA LEU A 94 -3.96 -8.40 -7.68
C LEU A 94 -3.28 -7.89 -8.95
N ALA A 95 -2.24 -7.08 -8.80
CA ALA A 95 -1.40 -6.56 -9.87
C ALA A 95 -0.08 -6.02 -9.29
N LEU A 96 0.98 -6.05 -10.08
CA LEU A 96 2.29 -5.53 -9.71
C LEU A 96 3.03 -5.07 -10.96
N LEU A 97 3.97 -4.13 -10.81
CA LEU A 97 4.79 -3.68 -11.94
C LEU A 97 5.86 -4.72 -12.31
N ARG A 98 6.44 -5.41 -11.32
CA ARG A 98 7.52 -6.38 -11.54
C ARG A 98 7.34 -7.59 -10.63
N VAL A 99 7.54 -8.78 -11.19
CA VAL A 99 7.68 -10.01 -10.40
C VAL A 99 9.04 -10.00 -9.72
N HIS A 100 9.09 -10.40 -8.46
CA HIS A 100 10.31 -10.44 -7.67
C HIS A 100 10.31 -11.66 -6.76
N ASP A 101 11.35 -12.47 -6.86
CA ASP A 101 11.61 -13.56 -5.92
C ASP A 101 12.55 -13.05 -4.82
N TYR A 102 12.22 -13.39 -3.57
CA TYR A 102 12.97 -13.03 -2.38
C TYR A 102 13.90 -14.18 -1.98
N ASP A 103 14.99 -13.85 -1.26
CA ASP A 103 16.01 -14.83 -0.85
C ASP A 103 15.46 -15.93 0.07
N SER A 104 14.36 -15.68 0.77
CA SER A 104 13.64 -16.67 1.59
C SER A 104 12.89 -17.73 0.78
N GLY A 105 12.78 -17.55 -0.55
CA GLY A 105 11.97 -18.37 -1.45
C GLY A 105 10.54 -17.85 -1.64
N ALA A 106 10.14 -16.77 -0.95
CA ALA A 106 8.89 -16.08 -1.22
C ALA A 106 8.94 -15.34 -2.58
N SER A 107 7.77 -14.99 -3.12
CA SER A 107 7.72 -14.28 -4.40
C SER A 107 6.51 -13.38 -4.55
N ALA A 108 6.78 -12.14 -4.94
CA ALA A 108 5.76 -11.20 -5.37
C ALA A 108 5.34 -11.54 -6.80
N ARG A 109 4.19 -12.21 -6.92
CA ARG A 109 3.53 -12.52 -8.20
C ARG A 109 2.01 -12.47 -8.03
N VAL A 110 1.28 -12.22 -9.11
CA VAL A 110 -0.20 -12.17 -9.06
C VAL A 110 -0.76 -13.47 -8.48
N GLY A 111 -1.69 -13.35 -7.53
CA GLY A 111 -2.33 -14.47 -6.84
C GLY A 111 -1.59 -14.97 -5.60
N ALA A 112 -0.31 -14.61 -5.41
CA ALA A 112 0.41 -14.91 -4.16
C ALA A 112 0.08 -13.87 -3.08
N VAL A 113 0.25 -14.25 -1.82
CA VAL A 113 0.21 -13.30 -0.69
C VAL A 113 1.51 -12.51 -0.69
N TYR A 114 1.41 -11.18 -0.59
CA TYR A 114 2.59 -10.32 -0.53
C TYR A 114 3.42 -10.62 0.73
N PRO A 115 4.73 -10.89 0.59
CA PRO A 115 5.57 -11.31 1.70
C PRO A 115 5.99 -10.11 2.56
N LEU A 116 5.10 -9.69 3.47
CA LEU A 116 5.33 -8.55 4.36
C LEU A 116 6.60 -8.72 5.22
N ALA A 117 6.90 -9.94 5.65
CA ALA A 117 8.08 -10.23 6.47
C ALA A 117 9.38 -10.00 5.69
N ASP A 118 9.43 -10.40 4.42
CA ASP A 118 10.60 -10.22 3.56
C ASP A 118 10.75 -8.79 3.07
N ALA A 119 9.64 -8.06 2.96
CA ALA A 119 9.64 -6.63 2.64
C ALA A 119 10.15 -5.75 3.81
N THR A 120 10.34 -6.34 5.00
CA THR A 120 10.91 -5.68 6.17
C THR A 120 12.20 -6.37 6.63
N THR A 121 13.31 -5.65 6.64
CA THR A 121 14.58 -6.09 7.29
C THR A 121 14.41 -6.24 8.81
N VAL A 122 13.29 -5.78 9.38
CA VAL A 122 12.99 -5.96 10.81
C VAL A 122 12.39 -7.35 11.04
N ALA A 123 13.25 -8.30 11.42
CA ALA A 123 12.82 -9.43 12.22
C ALA A 123 12.02 -8.90 13.44
N LEU A 124 10.77 -9.36 13.58
CA LEU A 124 10.00 -9.30 14.83
C LEU A 124 9.81 -7.90 15.44
N HIS A 125 8.82 -7.14 14.96
CA HIS A 125 7.93 -6.48 15.92
C HIS A 125 6.53 -7.04 15.73
N ALA A 126 6.14 -7.87 16.69
CA ALA A 126 4.78 -8.41 16.82
C ALA A 126 3.75 -7.28 16.71
N PRO A 127 2.52 -7.56 16.26
CA PRO A 127 1.46 -6.56 16.31
C PRO A 127 1.36 -6.05 17.74
N LEU A 128 1.32 -4.72 17.88
CA LEU A 128 0.83 -4.06 19.07
C LEU A 128 -0.63 -4.52 19.26
N VAL A 129 -0.81 -5.65 19.94
CA VAL A 129 -2.08 -6.04 20.52
C VAL A 129 -2.42 -4.92 21.49
N GLU A 130 -3.50 -4.22 21.19
CA GLU A 130 -4.07 -3.16 22.00
C GLU A 130 -4.08 -3.57 23.47
N LYS A 131 -3.31 -2.86 24.30
CA LYS A 131 -3.40 -2.93 25.75
C LYS A 131 -4.67 -2.22 26.22
N SER A 132 -5.85 -2.72 25.85
CA SER A 132 -7.13 -2.16 26.31
C SER A 132 -7.99 -3.14 27.12
N THR A 133 -7.52 -4.37 27.42
CA THR A 133 -8.39 -5.37 28.07
C THR A 133 -7.88 -5.99 29.38
N LEU A 134 -6.87 -5.42 30.06
CA LEU A 134 -6.38 -6.00 31.33
C LEU A 134 -6.40 -5.10 32.57
N GLU A 135 -6.93 -3.89 32.51
CA GLU A 135 -7.06 -3.03 33.72
C GLU A 135 -8.44 -3.03 34.39
N GLN A 136 -9.41 -3.82 33.91
CA GLN A 136 -10.75 -3.89 34.53
C GLN A 136 -11.00 -5.10 35.45
N GLN A 137 -9.99 -5.91 35.78
CA GLN A 137 -10.15 -7.04 36.72
C GLN A 137 -9.34 -6.92 38.03
N GLN A 138 -8.80 -5.75 38.35
CA GLN A 138 -8.17 -5.51 39.67
C GLN A 138 -8.91 -4.51 40.56
N GLN A 139 -10.18 -4.22 40.24
CA GLN A 139 -11.03 -3.42 41.13
C GLN A 139 -12.44 -4.00 41.20
N GLN A 140 -12.55 -5.22 41.71
CA GLN A 140 -13.70 -5.75 42.46
C GLN A 140 -13.20 -6.79 43.46
#